data_AF-A0A1M5FCT1-F1
#
_entry.id   AF-A0A1M5FCT1-F1
#
_cell.length_a   1.000
_cell.length_b   1.000
_cell.length_c   1.000
_cell.angle_alpha   90.00
_cell.angle_beta   90.00
_cell.angle_gamma   90.00
#
_symmetry.space_group_name_H-M   'P 1'
#
loop_
_entity.id
_entity.type
_entity.pdbx_description
1 polymer ?
#
loop_
_entity_poly.entity_id
_entity_poly.type
_entity_poly.pdbx_seq_one_letter_code
_entity_poly.pdbx_strand_id
1 'polypeptide(L)'
;MIKKFLLLGLVVAQMTTSCSNDDTENSQTSSENLNDQVANLMKQPYSKLTPAEQKVKLEAEANAMLVQMNKSKTSGAVEAIQNLGNLLDVNSVDIFSGKNNNKIADILNVSGVYGIYTWNSTNKLWIKTISTTELKFVFPAKASQTLNNAVLSSTAVSSDIKVKLSDTNGNWVYNPNTQAYTQTPAINDEFYLPTSVDAILTIDKAQAATFVTKAKYSNGKETPDESSFKMVLNDGYTFEISGKKGDPNSAQSIFTYNNKNLIKFTAGSTAKIDALLEDDVLVSYRGKANGLVELMDNFIIVADLDLATSGKEDEALEKSLIYPPELDYSDPKADWKGYFTAWNNYDKKEVDGSVANYNKNMKLILVSKKDGTKIADVVSRAEKGYASTLNLPIWNSTDKYWDWWSDKGELFTQQYYDEVFYLKFNDDTEVEMSAYFSTGFDDLEKKFEDFLKSFER
;
A
#
# COMPACT_ATOMS: atom_id res chain seq x y z
N MET A 1 -9.27 3.46 -19.18
CA MET A 1 -10.04 2.93 -18.04
C MET A 1 -9.20 3.06 -16.77
N ILE A 2 -8.89 4.29 -16.36
CA ILE A 2 -8.23 4.63 -15.09
C ILE A 2 -8.72 6.04 -14.78
N LYS A 3 -9.71 6.19 -13.91
CA LYS A 3 -10.15 7.50 -13.43
C LYS A 3 -10.31 7.40 -11.91
N LYS A 4 -9.75 8.39 -11.21
CA LYS A 4 -9.97 8.78 -9.80
C LYS A 4 -9.17 8.01 -8.74
N PHE A 5 -8.00 8.56 -8.44
CA PHE A 5 -7.08 8.04 -7.42
C PHE A 5 -6.55 9.11 -6.48
N LEU A 6 -7.16 10.30 -6.34
CA LEU A 6 -6.62 11.26 -5.37
C LEU A 6 -6.96 10.83 -3.93
N LEU A 7 -8.22 10.81 -3.48
CA LEU A 7 -8.52 10.31 -2.13
C LEU A 7 -8.36 8.78 -1.98
N LEU A 8 -8.76 8.01 -3.00
CA LEU A 8 -8.56 6.55 -3.02
C LEU A 8 -7.08 6.20 -3.11
N GLY A 9 -6.30 6.89 -3.94
CA GLY A 9 -4.86 6.71 -3.98
C GLY A 9 -4.16 7.32 -2.77
N LEU A 10 -4.78 8.18 -1.97
CA LEU A 10 -4.27 8.61 -0.67
C LEU A 10 -4.53 7.57 0.43
N VAL A 11 -5.69 6.90 0.41
CA VAL A 11 -6.01 5.78 1.33
C VAL A 11 -5.30 4.48 0.90
N VAL A 12 -5.12 4.25 -0.40
CA VAL A 12 -4.32 3.13 -0.95
C VAL A 12 -2.83 3.45 -0.87
N ALA A 13 -2.36 4.68 -1.10
CA ALA A 13 -0.97 5.09 -0.78
C ALA A 13 -0.69 4.96 0.71
N GLN A 14 -1.66 5.23 1.59
CA GLN A 14 -1.54 4.92 3.02
C GLN A 14 -1.32 3.42 3.29
N MET A 15 -1.76 2.53 2.39
CA MET A 15 -1.57 1.08 2.49
C MET A 15 -0.37 0.56 1.66
N THR A 16 0.13 1.30 0.66
CA THR A 16 1.16 0.83 -0.29
C THR A 16 2.42 1.68 -0.39
N THR A 17 2.45 2.88 0.20
CA THR A 17 3.60 3.77 0.20
C THR A 17 3.66 4.48 1.53
N SER A 18 4.48 3.98 2.44
CA SER A 18 4.74 4.67 3.70
C SER A 18 6.24 4.59 3.99
N CYS A 19 6.91 5.72 3.85
CA CYS A 19 8.21 6.05 4.43
C CYS A 19 8.09 7.55 4.75
N SER A 20 8.47 7.97 6.01
CA SER A 20 8.63 9.03 7.13
C SER A 20 7.73 10.16 7.77
N ASN A 21 8.34 11.10 8.54
CA ASN A 21 7.96 12.11 9.52
C ASN A 21 8.84 13.39 9.30
N ASP A 22 8.37 14.58 9.73
CA ASP A 22 9.08 15.88 9.64
C ASP A 22 9.56 16.33 11.04
N ASP A 23 10.76 16.93 11.12
CA ASP A 23 11.21 17.70 12.30
C ASP A 23 10.62 19.11 12.19
N THR A 24 9.61 19.41 12.99
CA THR A 24 9.19 20.81 13.24
C THR A 24 9.28 21.11 14.73
N GLU A 25 10.08 22.13 15.06
CA GLU A 25 10.20 22.68 16.39
C GLU A 25 8.83 23.20 16.91
N ASN A 26 8.62 22.96 18.21
CA ASN A 26 7.56 23.48 19.08
C ASN A 26 6.15 22.83 19.03
N SER A 27 5.96 21.79 19.87
CA SER A 27 5.00 21.85 20.99
C SER A 27 5.26 20.72 21.99
N GLN A 28 5.36 21.08 23.28
CA GLN A 28 5.63 20.18 24.40
C GLN A 28 4.50 19.14 24.58
N THR A 29 4.78 17.90 24.20
CA THR A 29 4.30 16.67 24.86
C THR A 29 5.30 15.58 24.47
N SER A 30 5.83 14.84 25.44
CA SER A 30 6.85 13.80 25.24
C SER A 30 6.46 12.84 24.12
N SER A 31 7.06 13.01 22.94
CA SER A 31 6.92 12.07 21.82
C SER A 31 7.79 10.84 22.12
N GLU A 32 7.19 9.85 22.78
CA GLU A 32 7.79 8.52 22.86
C GLU A 32 8.16 8.04 21.44
N ASN A 33 9.33 7.43 21.28
CA ASN A 33 9.72 6.78 20.02
C ASN A 33 8.68 5.68 19.69
N LEU A 34 8.40 5.43 18.40
CA LEU A 34 7.48 4.38 17.94
C LEU A 34 7.72 3.03 18.63
N ASN A 35 8.97 2.64 18.84
CA ASN A 35 9.32 1.40 19.55
C ASN A 35 8.76 1.40 20.98
N ASP A 36 8.87 2.51 21.69
CA ASP A 36 8.38 2.65 23.06
C ASP A 36 6.85 2.66 23.07
N GLN A 37 6.22 3.35 22.13
CA GLN A 37 4.76 3.36 21.98
C GLN A 37 4.22 1.95 21.74
N VAL A 38 4.81 1.20 20.80
CA VAL A 38 4.45 -0.19 20.51
C VAL A 38 4.66 -1.06 21.75
N ALA A 39 5.82 -0.98 22.39
CA ALA A 39 6.11 -1.77 23.59
C ALA A 39 5.14 -1.45 24.75
N ASN A 40 4.71 -0.20 24.89
CA ASN A 40 3.73 0.24 25.89
C ASN A 40 2.33 -0.27 25.55
N LEU A 41 1.89 -0.18 24.30
CA LEU A 41 0.59 -0.69 23.85
C LEU A 41 0.49 -2.21 23.97
N MET A 42 1.58 -2.93 23.69
CA MET A 42 1.66 -4.39 23.83
C MET A 42 1.46 -4.89 25.27
N LYS A 43 1.76 -4.04 26.26
CA LYS A 43 1.65 -4.32 27.70
C LYS A 43 0.32 -3.88 28.33
N GLN A 44 -0.56 -3.24 27.56
CA GLN A 44 -1.86 -2.81 28.08
C GLN A 44 -2.66 -4.02 28.59
N PRO A 45 -3.40 -3.87 29.71
CA PRO A 45 -4.26 -4.94 30.20
C PRO A 45 -5.36 -5.22 29.19
N TYR A 46 -5.85 -6.46 29.14
CA TYR A 46 -7.00 -6.74 28.30
C TYR A 46 -8.24 -6.01 28.79
N SER A 47 -9.10 -5.68 27.83
CA SER A 47 -10.40 -5.11 28.09
C SER A 47 -11.30 -6.12 28.82
N LYS A 48 -12.21 -5.58 29.62
CA LYS A 48 -13.25 -6.36 30.31
C LYS A 48 -14.51 -6.55 29.48
N LEU A 49 -14.58 -5.90 28.31
CA LEU A 49 -15.70 -6.02 27.40
C LEU A 49 -15.65 -7.35 26.65
N THR A 50 -16.83 -7.91 26.42
CA THR A 50 -17.01 -9.11 25.59
C THR A 50 -16.64 -8.83 24.12
N PRO A 51 -16.31 -9.86 23.33
CA PRO A 51 -16.08 -9.70 21.89
C PRO A 51 -17.23 -8.96 21.18
N ALA A 52 -18.49 -9.25 21.54
CA ALA A 52 -19.65 -8.58 20.95
C ALA A 52 -19.73 -7.08 21.29
N GLU A 53 -19.40 -6.69 22.53
CA GLU A 53 -19.37 -5.27 22.92
C GLU A 53 -18.22 -4.52 22.24
N GLN A 54 -17.08 -5.17 22.04
CA GLN A 54 -15.94 -4.59 21.31
C GLN A 54 -16.28 -4.32 19.85
N LYS A 55 -16.99 -5.24 19.23
CA LYS A 55 -17.47 -5.11 17.86
C LYS A 55 -18.37 -3.88 17.70
N VAL A 56 -19.34 -3.68 18.59
CA VAL A 56 -20.23 -2.49 18.57
C VAL A 56 -19.43 -1.19 18.68
N LYS A 57 -18.38 -1.15 19.52
CA LYS A 57 -17.51 0.04 19.63
C LYS A 57 -16.75 0.31 18.33
N LEU A 58 -16.14 -0.72 17.74
CA LEU A 58 -15.40 -0.60 16.48
C LEU A 58 -16.32 -0.14 15.33
N GLU A 59 -17.51 -0.72 15.22
CA GLU A 59 -18.51 -0.32 14.23
C GLU A 59 -18.93 1.15 14.40
N ALA A 60 -19.15 1.61 15.63
CA ALA A 60 -19.53 3.00 15.90
C ALA A 60 -18.42 3.99 15.46
N GLU A 61 -17.16 3.67 15.73
CA GLU A 61 -16.02 4.51 15.32
C GLU A 61 -15.81 4.53 13.83
N ALA A 62 -15.86 3.36 13.18
CA ALA A 62 -15.72 3.27 11.73
C ALA A 62 -16.85 4.03 11.02
N ASN A 63 -18.08 3.96 11.54
CA ASN A 63 -19.20 4.76 11.04
C ASN A 63 -18.96 6.26 11.25
N ALA A 64 -18.46 6.68 12.43
CA ALA A 64 -18.17 8.08 12.70
C ALA A 64 -17.06 8.64 11.79
N MET A 65 -16.01 7.85 11.56
CA MET A 65 -14.95 8.15 10.60
C MET A 65 -15.52 8.35 9.21
N LEU A 66 -16.33 7.40 8.74
CA LEU A 66 -16.92 7.43 7.41
C LEU A 66 -17.90 8.60 7.22
N VAL A 67 -18.63 8.99 8.27
CA VAL A 67 -19.44 10.23 8.25
C VAL A 67 -18.56 11.45 8.01
N GLN A 68 -17.38 11.53 8.64
CA GLN A 68 -16.45 12.63 8.35
C GLN A 68 -15.86 12.50 6.95
N MET A 69 -15.43 11.32 6.50
CA MET A 69 -14.88 11.13 5.15
C MET A 69 -15.91 11.50 4.06
N ASN A 70 -17.18 11.14 4.24
CA ASN A 70 -18.25 11.41 3.28
C ASN A 70 -18.46 12.90 2.99
N LYS A 71 -18.09 13.81 3.89
CA LYS A 71 -18.22 15.27 3.65
C LYS A 71 -17.22 15.76 2.57
N SER A 72 -16.17 14.99 2.27
CA SER A 72 -15.19 15.34 1.22
C SER A 72 -15.78 15.26 -0.19
N LYS A 73 -16.90 14.53 -0.38
CA LYS A 73 -17.61 14.43 -1.66
C LYS A 73 -18.10 15.78 -2.20
N THR A 74 -18.38 16.71 -1.30
CA THR A 74 -18.85 18.07 -1.65
C THR A 74 -17.73 19.10 -1.64
N SER A 75 -16.47 18.67 -1.54
CA SER A 75 -15.31 19.56 -1.55
C SER A 75 -15.13 20.19 -2.92
N GLY A 76 -15.29 21.52 -2.99
CA GLY A 76 -15.04 22.27 -4.23
C GLY A 76 -13.58 22.16 -4.68
N ALA A 77 -12.64 22.03 -3.74
CA ALA A 77 -11.23 21.85 -4.05
C ALA A 77 -10.99 20.48 -4.73
N VAL A 78 -11.55 19.40 -4.18
CA VAL A 78 -11.44 18.05 -4.78
C VAL A 78 -12.05 18.02 -6.17
N GLU A 79 -13.24 18.60 -6.35
CA GLU A 79 -13.92 18.68 -7.66
C GLU A 79 -13.06 19.43 -8.69
N ALA A 80 -12.43 20.54 -8.30
CA ALA A 80 -11.54 21.31 -9.16
C ALA A 80 -10.28 20.53 -9.57
N ILE A 81 -9.62 19.86 -8.62
CA ILE A 81 -8.43 19.04 -8.92
C ILE A 81 -8.81 17.89 -9.87
N GLN A 82 -9.95 17.24 -9.64
CA GLN A 82 -10.46 16.20 -10.54
C GLN A 82 -10.71 16.75 -11.94
N ASN A 83 -11.33 17.93 -12.04
CA ASN A 83 -11.58 18.53 -13.34
C ASN A 83 -10.28 18.89 -14.06
N LEU A 84 -9.27 19.42 -13.37
CA LEU A 84 -7.95 19.65 -13.96
C LEU A 84 -7.39 18.36 -14.58
N GLY A 85 -7.48 17.23 -13.88
CA GLY A 85 -7.07 15.92 -14.41
C GLY A 85 -7.83 15.53 -15.67
N ASN A 86 -9.16 15.69 -15.67
CA ASN A 86 -9.98 15.43 -16.85
C ASN A 86 -9.58 16.31 -18.06
N LEU A 87 -9.21 17.56 -17.82
CA LEU A 87 -8.79 18.48 -18.89
C LEU A 87 -7.41 18.13 -19.44
N LEU A 88 -6.48 17.68 -18.58
CA LEU A 88 -5.18 17.14 -18.99
C LEU A 88 -5.33 15.85 -19.80
N ASP A 89 -6.33 15.01 -19.50
CA ASP A 89 -6.65 13.83 -20.30
C ASP A 89 -7.23 14.17 -21.68
N VAL A 90 -8.00 15.27 -21.78
CA VAL A 90 -8.57 15.74 -23.06
C VAL A 90 -7.49 16.31 -23.96
N ASN A 91 -6.60 17.14 -23.38
CA ASN A 91 -5.45 17.69 -24.08
C ASN A 91 -4.28 17.71 -23.10
N SER A 92 -3.30 16.85 -23.35
CA SER A 92 -2.10 16.74 -22.52
C SER A 92 -1.27 18.01 -22.64
N VAL A 93 -0.79 18.52 -21.51
CA VAL A 93 0.22 19.57 -21.49
C VAL A 93 1.59 18.93 -21.41
N ASP A 94 2.47 19.33 -22.31
CA ASP A 94 3.86 18.95 -22.28
C ASP A 94 4.65 19.94 -21.42
N ILE A 95 4.89 19.55 -20.18
CA ILE A 95 5.70 20.32 -19.23
C ILE A 95 7.20 19.96 -19.33
N PHE A 96 7.57 19.00 -20.19
CA PHE A 96 8.93 18.50 -20.37
C PHE A 96 9.37 18.51 -21.85
N SER A 97 9.01 19.55 -22.61
CA SER A 97 9.56 19.81 -23.95
C SER A 97 9.56 18.64 -24.95
N GLY A 98 8.66 17.68 -24.84
CA GLY A 98 8.25 16.88 -25.99
C GLY A 98 7.54 15.58 -25.66
N LYS A 99 7.66 15.02 -24.44
CA LYS A 99 7.19 13.65 -24.15
C LYS A 99 6.87 13.42 -22.68
N ASN A 100 5.56 13.33 -22.37
CA ASN A 100 4.91 12.39 -21.45
C ASN A 100 3.45 12.81 -21.20
N ASN A 101 2.55 11.85 -20.92
CA ASN A 101 1.17 12.12 -20.50
C ASN A 101 1.18 12.68 -19.06
N ASN A 102 1.54 13.96 -18.91
CA ASN A 102 1.71 14.60 -17.61
C ASN A 102 0.39 14.64 -16.85
N LYS A 103 0.45 14.18 -15.61
CA LYS A 103 -0.64 14.15 -14.64
C LYS A 103 -0.45 15.25 -13.60
N ILE A 104 -1.45 15.41 -12.74
CA ILE A 104 -1.39 16.35 -11.61
C ILE A 104 -0.21 16.06 -10.68
N ALA A 105 0.15 14.78 -10.51
CA ALA A 105 1.30 14.38 -9.69
C ALA A 105 2.61 14.95 -10.25
N ASP A 106 2.75 15.07 -11.57
CA ASP A 106 3.97 15.62 -12.18
C ASP A 106 4.03 17.14 -11.92
N ILE A 107 2.91 17.86 -11.98
CA ILE A 107 2.83 19.29 -11.65
C ILE A 107 3.34 19.59 -10.22
N LEU A 108 3.15 18.64 -9.30
CA LEU A 108 3.52 18.76 -7.88
C LEU A 108 4.89 18.17 -7.53
N ASN A 109 5.60 17.57 -8.49
CA ASN A 109 6.87 16.85 -8.28
C ASN A 109 7.98 17.23 -9.26
N VAL A 110 7.89 18.39 -9.91
CA VAL A 110 8.89 18.89 -10.85
C VAL A 110 9.50 20.21 -10.42
N SER A 111 10.71 20.47 -10.88
CA SER A 111 11.40 21.74 -10.69
C SER A 111 12.02 22.23 -12.00
N GLY A 112 12.24 23.54 -12.12
CA GLY A 112 12.82 24.14 -13.32
C GLY A 112 11.87 24.21 -14.52
N VAL A 113 10.58 23.92 -14.33
CA VAL A 113 9.55 23.98 -15.36
C VAL A 113 8.61 25.15 -15.10
N TYR A 114 8.48 26.05 -16.07
CA TYR A 114 7.68 27.27 -15.94
C TYR A 114 6.76 27.48 -17.14
N GLY A 115 5.58 28.04 -16.88
CA GLY A 115 4.59 28.34 -17.92
C GLY A 115 3.21 28.57 -17.36
N ILE A 116 2.41 29.37 -18.04
CA ILE A 116 1.00 29.59 -17.69
C ILE A 116 0.15 28.94 -18.78
N TYR A 117 -0.65 27.95 -18.40
CA TYR A 117 -1.53 27.19 -19.26
C TYR A 117 -2.98 27.58 -18.97
N THR A 118 -3.64 28.20 -19.94
CA THR A 118 -5.04 28.60 -19.81
C THR A 118 -5.92 27.71 -20.68
N TRP A 119 -6.93 27.09 -20.08
CA TRP A 119 -7.85 26.22 -20.80
C TRP A 119 -8.73 27.02 -21.77
N ASN A 120 -8.80 26.60 -23.03
CA ASN A 120 -9.75 27.11 -24.00
C ASN A 120 -10.91 26.12 -24.18
N SER A 121 -12.05 26.42 -23.54
CA SER A 121 -13.24 25.56 -23.57
C SER A 121 -13.84 25.35 -24.97
N THR A 122 -13.64 26.29 -25.90
CA THR A 122 -14.14 26.20 -27.28
C THR A 122 -13.31 25.23 -28.12
N ASN A 123 -11.99 25.38 -28.07
CA ASN A 123 -11.06 24.61 -28.88
C ASN A 123 -10.59 23.32 -28.18
N LYS A 124 -10.94 23.15 -26.89
CA LYS A 124 -10.55 22.03 -26.03
C LYS A 124 -9.04 21.80 -25.99
N LEU A 125 -8.30 22.88 -25.80
CA LEU A 125 -6.84 22.86 -25.74
C LEU A 125 -6.29 23.84 -24.71
N TRP A 126 -5.06 23.60 -24.25
CA TRP A 126 -4.34 24.52 -23.38
C TRP A 126 -3.58 25.57 -24.18
N ILE A 127 -3.79 26.84 -23.85
CA ILE A 127 -3.03 27.97 -24.42
C ILE A 127 -1.88 28.29 -23.45
N LYS A 128 -0.64 28.09 -23.92
CA LYS A 128 0.58 28.39 -23.16
C LYS A 128 1.00 29.84 -23.33
N THR A 129 1.30 30.53 -22.24
CA THR A 129 2.07 31.77 -22.21
C THR A 129 3.34 31.61 -21.37
N ILE A 130 4.35 32.42 -21.66
CA ILE A 130 5.65 32.35 -20.99
C ILE A 130 5.51 32.74 -19.52
N SER A 131 6.20 32.00 -18.66
CA SER A 131 6.49 32.34 -17.26
C SER A 131 7.91 31.88 -16.96
N THR A 132 8.60 32.56 -16.05
CA THR A 132 9.96 32.23 -15.62
C THR A 132 10.05 31.93 -14.12
N THR A 133 8.93 31.98 -13.41
CA THR A 133 8.89 31.91 -11.94
C THR A 133 7.90 30.88 -11.40
N GLU A 134 6.81 30.61 -12.13
CA GLU A 134 5.76 29.68 -11.70
C GLU A 134 5.28 28.78 -12.86
N LEU A 135 4.81 27.58 -12.49
CA LEU A 135 3.99 26.72 -13.33
C LEU A 135 2.53 26.90 -12.92
N LYS A 136 1.67 27.30 -13.85
CA LYS A 136 0.30 27.72 -13.54
C LYS A 136 -0.71 27.16 -14.53
N PHE A 137 -1.83 26.67 -14.01
CA PHE A 137 -2.98 26.20 -14.76
C PHE A 137 -4.21 27.02 -14.41
N VAL A 138 -4.88 27.57 -15.43
CA VAL A 138 -6.09 28.40 -15.31
C VAL A 138 -7.22 27.69 -16.04
N PHE A 139 -8.24 27.25 -15.31
CA PHE A 139 -9.23 26.28 -15.82
C PHE A 139 -10.60 26.40 -15.12
N PRO A 140 -11.67 25.78 -15.64
CA PRO A 140 -12.96 25.75 -14.96
C PRO A 140 -12.92 24.83 -13.74
N ALA A 141 -13.43 25.28 -12.59
CA ALA A 141 -13.44 24.45 -11.38
C ALA A 141 -14.30 23.20 -11.51
N LYS A 142 -15.30 23.18 -12.40
CA LYS A 142 -16.22 22.06 -12.57
C LYS A 142 -16.33 21.65 -14.04
N ALA A 143 -16.56 20.36 -14.29
CA ALA A 143 -16.76 19.83 -15.64
C ALA A 143 -17.98 20.45 -16.36
N SER A 144 -19.00 20.86 -15.60
CA SER A 144 -20.20 21.51 -16.13
C SER A 144 -20.00 23.00 -16.46
N GLN A 145 -18.83 23.57 -16.16
CA GLN A 145 -18.53 24.99 -16.36
C GLN A 145 -17.55 25.20 -17.52
N THR A 146 -17.67 26.35 -18.18
CA THR A 146 -16.75 26.76 -19.25
C THR A 146 -15.89 27.96 -18.87
N LEU A 147 -16.27 28.69 -17.81
CA LEU A 147 -15.54 29.84 -17.29
C LEU A 147 -14.33 29.36 -16.48
N ASN A 148 -13.15 29.87 -16.78
CA ASN A 148 -11.95 29.59 -16.01
C ASN A 148 -11.95 30.40 -14.70
N ASN A 149 -12.41 29.77 -13.62
CA ASN A 149 -12.46 30.36 -12.30
C ASN A 149 -11.56 29.67 -11.27
N ALA A 150 -10.90 28.57 -11.65
CA ALA A 150 -9.88 27.90 -10.85
C ALA A 150 -8.48 28.20 -11.36
N VAL A 151 -7.54 28.34 -10.42
CA VAL A 151 -6.12 28.51 -10.71
C VAL A 151 -5.31 27.62 -9.78
N LEU A 152 -4.54 26.69 -10.35
CA LEU A 152 -3.48 25.96 -9.64
C LEU A 152 -2.15 26.59 -10.04
N SER A 153 -1.39 27.12 -9.09
CA SER A 153 -0.03 27.60 -9.32
C SER A 153 0.95 26.84 -8.44
N SER A 154 2.11 26.47 -8.98
CA SER A 154 3.22 25.87 -8.24
C SER A 154 4.55 26.61 -8.47
N THR A 155 5.35 26.64 -7.41
CA THR A 155 6.74 27.12 -7.39
C THR A 155 7.61 26.04 -6.77
N ALA A 156 8.79 25.79 -7.33
CA ALA A 156 9.65 24.71 -6.90
C ALA A 156 11.09 25.18 -6.73
N VAL A 157 11.80 24.59 -5.76
CA VAL A 157 13.24 24.73 -5.60
C VAL A 157 13.90 23.47 -6.15
N SER A 158 14.76 23.63 -7.16
CA SER A 158 15.49 22.51 -7.76
C SER A 158 16.54 21.93 -6.83
N SER A 159 16.73 20.61 -6.90
CA SER A 159 17.92 19.92 -6.40
C SER A 159 19.01 19.90 -7.47
N ASP A 160 20.19 19.40 -7.10
CA ASP A 160 21.27 19.09 -8.06
C ASP A 160 21.10 17.71 -8.72
N ILE A 161 20.05 16.96 -8.38
CA ILE A 161 19.79 15.62 -8.93
C ILE A 161 19.13 15.75 -10.29
N LYS A 162 19.79 15.21 -11.32
CA LYS A 162 19.32 15.19 -12.69
C LYS A 162 18.75 13.83 -13.04
N VAL A 163 17.48 13.80 -13.41
CA VAL A 163 16.85 12.63 -14.02
C VAL A 163 16.99 12.75 -15.52
N LYS A 164 17.55 11.72 -16.15
CA LYS A 164 17.66 11.64 -17.60
C LYS A 164 16.52 10.81 -18.14
N LEU A 165 15.75 11.39 -19.05
CA LEU A 165 14.71 10.68 -19.78
C LEU A 165 15.30 10.15 -21.08
N SER A 166 15.46 8.81 -21.15
CA SER A 166 15.87 8.14 -22.38
C SER A 166 14.64 7.75 -23.19
N ASP A 167 14.52 8.33 -24.39
CA ASP A 167 13.45 8.02 -25.32
C ASP A 167 13.80 6.79 -26.18
N THR A 168 13.10 5.69 -25.96
CA THR A 168 13.18 4.50 -26.81
C THR A 168 12.31 4.68 -28.05
N ASN A 169 12.75 5.54 -28.97
CA ASN A 169 12.43 5.48 -30.41
C ASN A 169 13.36 6.40 -31.21
N GLY A 170 14.68 6.24 -31.04
CA GLY A 170 15.64 6.77 -32.00
C GLY A 170 15.36 6.22 -33.40
N ASN A 171 15.44 7.06 -34.43
CA ASN A 171 15.30 6.60 -35.81
C ASN A 171 16.45 5.65 -36.15
N TRP A 172 16.14 4.52 -36.78
CA TRP A 172 17.15 3.66 -37.37
C TRP A 172 17.74 4.37 -38.60
N VAL A 173 18.99 4.81 -38.49
CA VAL A 173 19.70 5.45 -39.60
C VAL A 173 20.67 4.44 -40.19
N TYR A 174 20.54 4.19 -41.49
CA TYR A 174 21.50 3.35 -42.21
C TYR A 174 22.80 4.11 -42.42
N ASN A 175 23.90 3.58 -41.90
CA ASN A 175 25.23 4.13 -42.13
C ASN A 175 25.88 3.44 -43.34
N PRO A 176 26.04 4.12 -44.49
CA PRO A 176 26.58 3.50 -45.71
C PRO A 176 28.06 3.15 -45.62
N ASN A 177 28.81 3.73 -44.68
CA ASN A 177 30.24 3.45 -44.48
C ASN A 177 30.47 2.20 -43.63
N THR A 178 29.59 1.91 -42.67
CA THR A 178 29.67 0.72 -41.80
C THR A 178 28.67 -0.37 -42.19
N GLN A 179 27.82 -0.12 -43.20
CA GLN A 179 26.76 -1.03 -43.69
C GLN A 179 25.82 -1.55 -42.59
N ALA A 180 25.62 -0.76 -41.53
CA ALA A 180 24.80 -1.12 -40.40
C ALA A 180 23.75 -0.05 -40.12
N TYR A 181 22.57 -0.48 -39.67
CA TYR A 181 21.61 0.42 -39.06
C TYR A 181 22.08 0.75 -37.65
N THR A 182 22.30 2.02 -37.38
CA THR A 182 22.56 2.53 -36.03
C THR A 182 21.35 3.32 -35.58
N GLN A 183 20.87 3.03 -34.37
CA GLN A 183 19.85 3.87 -33.75
C GLN A 183 20.49 5.25 -33.50
N THR A 184 19.88 6.33 -34.00
CA THR A 184 20.32 7.66 -33.60
C THR A 184 20.13 7.81 -32.09
N PRO A 185 21.07 8.45 -31.37
CA PRO A 185 20.94 8.62 -29.93
C PRO A 185 19.59 9.24 -29.60
N ALA A 186 18.90 8.65 -28.63
CA ALA A 186 17.72 9.25 -28.02
C ALA A 186 18.04 10.72 -27.67
N ILE A 187 17.08 11.62 -27.89
CA ILE A 187 17.17 12.93 -27.26
C ILE A 187 17.08 12.65 -25.75
N ASN A 188 18.19 12.85 -25.05
CA ASN A 188 18.20 12.82 -23.59
C ASN A 188 17.65 14.16 -23.13
N ASP A 189 16.40 14.18 -22.71
CA ASP A 189 15.92 15.31 -21.91
C ASP A 189 16.37 15.11 -20.45
N GLU A 190 16.59 16.20 -19.75
CA GLU A 190 16.94 16.19 -18.34
C GLU A 190 16.11 17.20 -17.56
N PHE A 191 15.59 16.76 -16.42
CA PHE A 191 14.97 17.66 -15.46
C PHE A 191 15.58 17.45 -14.08
N TYR A 192 15.49 18.50 -13.27
CA TYR A 192 15.94 18.44 -11.90
C TYR A 192 14.80 18.00 -10.99
N LEU A 193 15.07 17.08 -10.07
CA LEU A 193 14.13 16.75 -9.01
C LEU A 193 13.97 17.96 -8.07
N PRO A 194 12.77 18.25 -7.55
CA PRO A 194 12.59 19.32 -6.57
C PRO A 194 13.12 18.91 -5.19
N THR A 195 13.75 19.85 -4.46
CA THR A 195 13.90 19.77 -2.99
C THR A 195 12.65 20.28 -2.27
N SER A 196 11.89 21.17 -2.90
CA SER A 196 10.57 21.58 -2.43
C SER A 196 9.67 22.03 -3.58
N VAL A 197 8.37 21.84 -3.40
CA VAL A 197 7.31 22.38 -4.27
C VAL A 197 6.21 22.94 -3.38
N ASP A 198 5.87 24.21 -3.57
CA ASP A 198 4.71 24.85 -2.96
C ASP A 198 3.69 25.11 -4.06
N ALA A 199 2.46 24.64 -3.88
CA ALA A 199 1.38 24.89 -4.81
C ALA A 199 0.10 25.37 -4.11
N ILE A 200 -0.63 26.26 -4.77
CA ILE A 200 -1.86 26.86 -4.28
C ILE A 200 -2.94 26.70 -5.34
N LEU A 201 -4.07 26.12 -4.94
CA LEU A 201 -5.31 26.13 -5.70
C LEU A 201 -6.20 27.26 -5.18
N THR A 202 -6.66 28.11 -6.09
CA THR A 202 -7.71 29.09 -5.82
C THR A 202 -8.94 28.82 -6.69
N ILE A 203 -10.13 29.10 -6.15
CA ILE A 203 -11.41 29.08 -6.87
C ILE A 203 -12.10 30.41 -6.58
N ASP A 204 -12.53 31.11 -7.63
CA ASP A 204 -13.12 32.45 -7.52
C ASP A 204 -12.22 33.43 -6.74
N LYS A 205 -10.89 33.27 -6.91
CA LYS A 205 -9.81 34.02 -6.23
C LYS A 205 -9.69 33.77 -4.72
N ALA A 206 -10.49 32.87 -4.13
CA ALA A 206 -10.31 32.41 -2.76
C ALA A 206 -9.43 31.16 -2.71
N GLN A 207 -8.59 31.03 -1.69
CA GLN A 207 -7.79 29.81 -1.49
C GLN A 207 -8.69 28.60 -1.24
N ALA A 208 -8.52 27.57 -2.06
CA ALA A 208 -9.26 26.32 -2.00
C ALA A 208 -8.41 25.17 -1.48
N ALA A 209 -7.13 25.12 -1.85
CA ALA A 209 -6.18 24.14 -1.32
C ALA A 209 -4.73 24.66 -1.36
N THR A 210 -3.88 24.06 -0.52
CA THR A 210 -2.43 24.19 -0.58
C THR A 210 -1.78 22.81 -0.62
N PHE A 211 -0.70 22.70 -1.37
CA PHE A 211 0.12 21.50 -1.47
C PHE A 211 1.57 21.88 -1.19
N VAL A 212 2.23 21.10 -0.35
CA VAL A 212 3.64 21.29 -0.02
C VAL A 212 4.31 19.94 -0.15
N THR A 213 5.29 19.86 -1.04
CA THR A 213 6.19 18.70 -1.17
C THR A 213 7.57 19.12 -0.70
N LYS A 214 8.26 18.27 0.07
CA LYS A 214 9.68 18.43 0.36
C LYS A 214 10.41 17.13 0.05
N ALA A 215 11.67 17.25 -0.37
CA ALA A 215 12.54 16.11 -0.56
C ALA A 215 14.00 16.48 -0.27
N LYS A 216 14.74 15.53 0.29
CA LYS A 216 16.17 15.63 0.56
C LYS A 216 16.86 14.43 -0.07
N TYR A 217 17.89 14.71 -0.85
CA TYR A 217 18.66 13.70 -1.57
C TYR A 217 20.11 13.73 -1.09
N SER A 218 20.73 12.55 -1.00
CA SER A 218 22.17 12.39 -0.78
C SER A 218 22.78 11.51 -1.85
N ASN A 219 24.10 11.59 -1.97
CA ASN A 219 24.92 10.70 -2.81
C ASN A 219 24.52 10.67 -4.30
N GLY A 220 23.86 11.72 -4.80
CA GLY A 220 23.45 11.79 -6.20
C GLY A 220 22.33 10.81 -6.60
N LYS A 221 21.67 10.15 -5.63
CA LYS A 221 20.59 9.19 -5.91
C LYS A 221 19.27 9.91 -6.23
N GLU A 222 18.50 9.36 -7.16
CA GLU A 222 17.15 9.87 -7.53
C GLU A 222 16.08 9.56 -6.45
N THR A 223 16.33 8.59 -5.58
CA THR A 223 15.45 8.29 -4.45
C THR A 223 15.82 9.16 -3.24
N PRO A 224 14.90 10.00 -2.74
CA PRO A 224 15.20 10.89 -1.61
C PRO A 224 15.43 10.12 -0.32
N ASP A 225 16.40 10.56 0.49
CA ASP A 225 16.58 10.08 1.85
C ASP A 225 15.42 10.50 2.73
N GLU A 226 14.93 11.73 2.55
CA GLU A 226 13.75 12.24 3.24
C GLU A 226 12.73 12.81 2.24
N SER A 227 11.44 12.57 2.43
CA SER A 227 10.38 13.18 1.62
C SER A 227 9.17 13.56 2.46
N SER A 228 8.36 14.50 2.00
CA SER A 228 7.06 14.79 2.59
C SER A 228 6.11 15.41 1.59
N PHE A 229 4.83 15.17 1.80
CA PHE A 229 3.73 15.77 1.08
C PHE A 229 2.63 16.15 2.08
N LYS A 230 2.18 17.39 1.99
CA LYS A 230 1.07 17.93 2.78
C LYS A 230 0.08 18.59 1.86
N MET A 231 -1.18 18.17 1.96
CA MET A 231 -2.33 18.79 1.30
C MET A 231 -3.26 19.33 2.37
N VAL A 232 -3.65 20.60 2.26
CA VAL A 232 -4.66 21.24 3.12
C VAL A 232 -5.77 21.77 2.23
N LEU A 233 -7.00 21.35 2.50
CA LEU A 233 -8.20 21.82 1.83
C LEU A 233 -8.92 22.84 2.72
N ASN A 234 -9.50 23.87 2.11
CA ASN A 234 -10.16 24.95 2.84
C ASN A 234 -11.45 24.53 3.59
N ASP A 235 -11.95 23.33 3.32
CA ASP A 235 -13.11 22.71 3.97
C ASP A 235 -12.74 21.87 5.20
N GLY A 236 -11.46 21.91 5.62
CA GLY A 236 -10.98 21.37 6.89
C GLY A 236 -10.25 20.04 6.79
N TYR A 237 -10.09 19.45 5.59
CA TYR A 237 -9.28 18.24 5.43
C TYR A 237 -7.80 18.57 5.32
N THR A 238 -7.00 17.77 6.01
CA THR A 238 -5.54 17.77 5.84
C THR A 238 -5.07 16.34 5.64
N PHE A 239 -4.26 16.14 4.60
CA PHE A 239 -3.53 14.90 4.40
C PHE A 239 -2.04 15.16 4.47
N GLU A 240 -1.34 14.35 5.24
CA GLU A 240 0.10 14.40 5.40
C GLU A 240 0.66 12.99 5.19
N ILE A 241 1.75 12.92 4.43
CA ILE A 241 2.61 11.75 4.34
C ILE A 241 4.04 12.26 4.34
N SER A 242 4.91 11.62 5.08
CA SER A 242 6.34 11.92 5.07
C SER A 242 7.12 10.62 4.98
N GLY A 243 8.45 10.74 4.71
CA GLY A 243 9.56 10.00 3.98
C GLY A 243 10.94 9.87 4.62
N LYS A 244 11.51 8.74 5.09
CA LYS A 244 12.89 8.68 5.69
C LYS A 244 13.48 7.28 5.63
N LYS A 245 14.51 7.18 4.81
CA LYS A 245 15.41 6.03 4.75
C LYS A 245 16.54 6.21 5.76
N GLY A 246 16.96 5.12 6.38
CA GLY A 246 18.06 5.14 7.33
C GLY A 246 18.02 3.94 8.29
N ASP A 247 18.71 4.09 9.41
CA ASP A 247 18.71 3.11 10.48
C ASP A 247 18.21 3.77 11.78
N PRO A 248 16.90 3.63 12.12
CA PRO A 248 15.86 2.91 11.39
C PRO A 248 15.20 3.73 10.27
N ASN A 249 14.58 3.04 9.31
CA ASN A 249 13.61 3.64 8.40
C ASN A 249 12.33 3.95 9.16
N SER A 250 11.62 4.99 8.76
CA SER A 250 10.33 5.35 9.35
C SER A 250 9.35 5.75 8.27
N ALA A 251 8.07 5.78 8.61
CA ALA A 251 6.87 5.98 7.79
C ALA A 251 5.77 6.65 8.58
N GLN A 252 5.15 7.69 8.05
CA GLN A 252 3.95 8.26 8.66
C GLN A 252 2.99 8.77 7.58
N SER A 253 1.71 8.50 7.79
CA SER A 253 0.64 9.17 7.09
C SER A 253 -0.48 9.54 8.03
N ILE A 254 -1.06 10.72 7.85
CA ILE A 254 -2.13 11.25 8.69
C ILE A 254 -3.19 11.85 7.78
N PHE A 255 -4.43 11.43 7.96
CA PHE A 255 -5.59 12.06 7.37
C PHE A 255 -6.49 12.62 8.47
N THR A 256 -6.73 13.92 8.42
CA THR A 256 -7.50 14.63 9.45
C THR A 256 -8.65 15.44 8.86
N TYR A 257 -9.65 15.71 9.69
CA TYR A 257 -10.72 16.66 9.42
C TYR A 257 -10.90 17.60 10.60
N ASN A 258 -10.76 18.90 10.38
CA ASN A 258 -10.77 19.93 11.44
C ASN A 258 -9.81 19.58 12.59
N ASN A 259 -8.58 19.18 12.25
CA ASN A 259 -7.53 18.75 13.16
C ASN A 259 -7.83 17.49 14.00
N LYS A 260 -8.92 16.77 13.70
CA LYS A 260 -9.22 15.47 14.31
C LYS A 260 -8.70 14.34 13.44
N ASN A 261 -8.06 13.36 14.06
CA ASN A 261 -7.58 12.18 13.35
C ASN A 261 -8.78 11.44 12.74
N LEU A 262 -8.68 11.08 11.47
CA LEU A 262 -9.55 10.09 10.84
C LEU A 262 -8.83 8.77 10.75
N ILE A 263 -7.64 8.79 10.14
CA ILE A 263 -6.77 7.63 9.99
C ILE A 263 -5.33 8.13 10.12
N LYS A 264 -4.53 7.45 10.95
CA LYS A 264 -3.10 7.67 11.04
C LYS A 264 -2.38 6.34 10.95
N PHE A 265 -1.36 6.30 10.11
CA PHE A 265 -0.44 5.20 9.99
C PHE A 265 0.94 5.67 10.43
N THR A 266 1.61 4.89 11.27
CA THR A 266 3.03 5.07 11.58
C THR A 266 3.72 3.73 11.42
N ALA A 267 4.86 3.65 10.73
CA ALA A 267 5.68 2.45 10.75
C ALA A 267 7.17 2.76 10.88
N GLY A 268 7.90 1.78 11.40
CA GLY A 268 9.34 1.75 11.53
C GLY A 268 9.89 0.43 11.00
N SER A 269 11.09 0.46 10.42
CA SER A 269 11.74 -0.75 9.93
C SER A 269 13.25 -0.66 9.95
N THR A 270 13.92 -1.76 10.30
CA THR A 270 15.38 -1.90 10.20
C THR A 270 15.81 -2.58 8.90
N ALA A 271 14.89 -2.73 7.93
CA ALA A 271 15.20 -3.31 6.62
C ALA A 271 16.20 -2.42 5.85
N LYS A 272 17.03 -3.02 5.00
CA LYS A 272 18.00 -2.27 4.19
C LYS A 272 17.36 -1.83 2.87
N ILE A 273 16.59 -0.74 2.91
CA ILE A 273 15.79 -0.27 1.76
C ILE A 273 16.63 -0.01 0.52
N ASP A 274 17.79 0.66 0.65
CA ASP A 274 18.67 0.91 -0.49
C ASP A 274 19.17 -0.38 -1.15
N ALA A 275 19.46 -1.41 -0.35
CA ALA A 275 19.90 -2.70 -0.89
C ALA A 275 18.73 -3.48 -1.54
N LEU A 276 17.51 -3.35 -1.01
CA LEU A 276 16.30 -3.89 -1.63
C LEU A 276 15.99 -3.26 -3.00
N LEU A 277 16.44 -2.03 -3.24
CA LEU A 277 16.26 -1.35 -4.53
C LEU A 277 17.34 -1.75 -5.56
N GLU A 278 18.45 -2.33 -5.10
CA GLU A 278 19.62 -2.66 -5.92
C GLU A 278 19.72 -4.17 -6.26
N ASP A 279 19.07 -5.04 -5.48
CA ASP A 279 19.16 -6.51 -5.60
C ASP A 279 17.76 -7.16 -5.50
N ASP A 280 17.51 -8.15 -6.37
CA ASP A 280 16.27 -8.93 -6.43
C ASP A 280 16.17 -9.96 -5.27
N VAL A 281 17.26 -10.23 -4.54
CA VAL A 281 17.27 -11.14 -3.39
C VAL A 281 16.72 -10.45 -2.14
N LEU A 282 15.40 -10.33 -2.09
CA LEU A 282 14.66 -9.62 -1.02
C LEU A 282 14.88 -10.19 0.39
N VAL A 283 15.28 -11.46 0.52
CA VAL A 283 15.35 -12.18 1.81
C VAL A 283 16.49 -11.68 2.70
N SER A 284 17.64 -11.33 2.13
CA SER A 284 18.84 -10.90 2.89
C SER A 284 18.72 -9.53 3.54
N TYR A 285 17.71 -8.75 3.17
CA TYR A 285 17.53 -7.36 3.60
C TYR A 285 16.33 -7.18 4.53
N ARG A 286 15.69 -8.28 4.93
CA ARG A 286 14.65 -8.31 5.96
C ARG A 286 15.22 -7.81 7.29
N GLY A 287 14.41 -7.03 8.00
CA GLY A 287 14.72 -6.52 9.33
C GLY A 287 13.56 -6.75 10.29
N LYS A 288 13.52 -5.97 11.36
CA LYS A 288 12.33 -5.82 12.18
C LYS A 288 11.45 -4.74 11.59
N ALA A 289 10.14 -4.86 11.77
CA ALA A 289 9.18 -3.84 11.40
C ALA A 289 8.17 -3.67 12.52
N ASN A 290 7.76 -2.44 12.79
CA ASN A 290 6.67 -2.16 13.69
C ASN A 290 5.77 -1.07 13.13
N GLY A 291 4.55 -1.02 13.62
CA GLY A 291 3.60 -0.04 13.13
C GLY A 291 2.36 0.13 13.97
N LEU A 292 1.69 1.24 13.75
CA LEU A 292 0.46 1.65 14.39
C LEU A 292 -0.50 2.13 13.30
N VAL A 293 -1.70 1.55 13.26
CA VAL A 293 -2.84 2.08 12.50
C VAL A 293 -3.84 2.61 13.51
N GLU A 294 -3.96 3.93 13.62
CA GLU A 294 -4.92 4.60 14.48
C GLU A 294 -6.16 5.00 13.66
N LEU A 295 -7.31 4.43 13.97
CA LEU A 295 -8.61 4.86 13.44
C LEU A 295 -9.26 5.80 14.45
N MET A 296 -9.55 7.01 13.99
CA MET A 296 -10.09 8.08 14.85
C MET A 296 -9.23 8.27 16.11
N ASP A 297 -9.86 8.39 17.28
CA ASP A 297 -9.15 8.65 18.54
C ASP A 297 -9.04 7.41 19.43
N ASN A 298 -9.57 6.25 19.04
CA ASN A 298 -9.73 5.14 19.96
C ASN A 298 -9.26 3.78 19.45
N PHE A 299 -9.52 3.36 18.21
CA PHE A 299 -9.02 2.06 17.77
C PHE A 299 -7.59 2.12 17.23
N ILE A 300 -6.71 1.23 17.70
CA ILE A 300 -5.34 1.06 17.21
C ILE A 300 -5.11 -0.40 16.83
N ILE A 301 -4.56 -0.64 15.63
CA ILE A 301 -3.89 -1.89 15.28
C ILE A 301 -2.40 -1.68 15.51
N VAL A 302 -1.80 -2.54 16.33
CA VAL A 302 -0.37 -2.50 16.64
C VAL A 302 0.30 -3.70 15.97
N ALA A 303 1.41 -3.44 15.29
CA ALA A 303 2.26 -4.46 14.69
C ALA A 303 3.67 -4.40 15.28
N ASP A 304 4.21 -5.55 15.65
CA ASP A 304 5.60 -5.77 16.07
C ASP A 304 6.10 -7.08 15.44
N LEU A 305 6.95 -6.96 14.43
CA LEU A 305 7.29 -8.02 13.49
C LEU A 305 8.81 -8.22 13.44
N ASP A 306 9.27 -9.46 13.58
CA ASP A 306 10.64 -9.87 13.33
C ASP A 306 10.74 -10.70 12.05
N LEU A 307 10.70 -10.01 10.90
CA LEU A 307 10.73 -10.63 9.56
C LEU A 307 12.06 -11.34 9.29
N ALA A 308 13.15 -10.87 9.90
CA ALA A 308 14.48 -11.48 9.76
C ALA A 308 14.56 -12.83 10.47
N THR A 309 14.07 -12.92 11.72
CA THR A 309 14.00 -14.18 12.45
C THR A 309 12.98 -15.13 11.82
N SER A 310 11.81 -14.62 11.41
CA SER A 310 10.79 -15.41 10.72
C SER A 310 11.35 -16.08 9.46
N GLY A 311 12.05 -15.34 8.61
CA GLY A 311 12.63 -15.91 7.39
C GLY A 311 13.65 -17.03 7.67
N LYS A 312 14.45 -16.90 8.72
CA LYS A 312 15.40 -17.96 9.13
C LYS A 312 14.69 -19.20 9.66
N GLU A 313 13.56 -19.02 10.33
CA GLU A 313 12.75 -20.13 10.85
C GLU A 313 11.98 -20.84 9.73
N ASP A 314 11.51 -20.10 8.72
CA ASP A 314 10.94 -20.69 7.49
C ASP A 314 11.98 -21.55 6.76
N GLU A 315 13.19 -21.02 6.54
CA GLU A 315 14.28 -21.78 5.92
C GLU A 315 14.66 -23.03 6.74
N ALA A 316 14.61 -22.94 8.07
CA ALA A 316 14.90 -24.07 8.95
C ALA A 316 13.77 -25.12 8.92
N LEU A 317 12.51 -24.67 8.86
CA LEU A 317 11.34 -25.52 8.70
C LEU A 317 11.43 -26.29 7.39
N GLU A 318 11.63 -25.60 6.26
CA GLU A 318 11.73 -26.21 4.92
C GLU A 318 12.80 -27.31 4.89
N LYS A 319 13.99 -27.05 5.46
CA LYS A 319 15.09 -28.04 5.55
C LYS A 319 14.77 -29.23 6.46
N SER A 320 13.86 -29.06 7.43
CA SER A 320 13.47 -30.11 8.37
C SER A 320 12.34 -31.00 7.86
N LEU A 321 11.57 -30.52 6.88
CA LEU A 321 10.45 -31.25 6.29
C LEU A 321 10.97 -32.37 5.39
N ILE A 322 10.42 -33.57 5.58
CA ILE A 322 10.76 -34.74 4.76
C ILE A 322 9.63 -34.93 3.77
N TYR A 323 9.88 -34.56 2.51
CA TYR A 323 8.91 -34.78 1.43
C TYR A 323 8.66 -36.29 1.23
N PRO A 324 7.42 -36.71 0.97
CA PRO A 324 7.12 -38.11 0.67
C PRO A 324 7.99 -38.61 -0.50
N PRO A 325 8.63 -39.80 -0.39
CA PRO A 325 9.47 -40.30 -1.46
C PRO A 325 8.65 -40.53 -2.72
N GLU A 326 9.22 -40.24 -3.89
CA GLU A 326 8.62 -40.59 -5.17
C GLU A 326 8.45 -42.11 -5.25
N LEU A 327 7.25 -42.54 -5.67
CA LEU A 327 6.95 -43.95 -5.90
C LEU A 327 7.27 -44.34 -7.34
N ASP A 328 7.78 -45.56 -7.53
CA ASP A 328 7.95 -46.15 -8.87
C ASP A 328 6.59 -46.67 -9.38
N TYR A 329 6.06 -45.99 -10.41
CA TYR A 329 4.80 -46.35 -11.07
C TYR A 329 4.85 -47.68 -11.82
N SER A 330 6.03 -48.29 -11.96
CA SER A 330 6.21 -49.62 -12.56
C SER A 330 6.37 -50.73 -11.51
N ASP A 331 6.52 -50.38 -10.23
CA ASP A 331 6.66 -51.37 -9.15
C ASP A 331 5.27 -51.83 -8.66
N PRO A 332 4.91 -53.12 -8.81
CA PRO A 332 3.67 -53.68 -8.23
C PRO A 332 3.61 -53.61 -6.70
N LYS A 333 4.73 -53.31 -6.02
CA LYS A 333 4.83 -53.21 -4.57
C LYS A 333 4.82 -51.76 -4.05
N ALA A 334 4.63 -50.76 -4.92
CA ALA A 334 4.53 -49.37 -4.50
C ALA A 334 3.40 -49.18 -3.46
N ASP A 335 3.73 -48.60 -2.30
CA ASP A 335 2.79 -48.38 -1.20
C ASP A 335 2.12 -47.00 -1.31
N TRP A 336 1.10 -46.91 -2.17
CA TRP A 336 0.32 -45.69 -2.36
C TRP A 336 -0.35 -45.19 -1.08
N LYS A 337 -0.81 -46.10 -0.22
CA LYS A 337 -1.41 -45.74 1.07
C LYS A 337 -0.37 -45.09 1.99
N GLY A 338 0.82 -45.68 2.08
CA GLY A 338 1.96 -45.12 2.80
C GLY A 338 2.36 -43.75 2.27
N TYR A 339 2.41 -43.58 0.95
CA TYR A 339 2.71 -42.29 0.30
C TYR A 339 1.71 -41.20 0.69
N PHE A 340 0.40 -41.42 0.49
CA PHE A 340 -0.60 -40.40 0.85
C PHE A 340 -0.71 -40.16 2.36
N THR A 341 -0.43 -41.17 3.19
CA THR A 341 -0.31 -40.98 4.64
C THR A 341 0.88 -40.10 5.00
N ALA A 342 2.03 -40.31 4.35
CA ALA A 342 3.20 -39.45 4.51
C ALA A 342 2.93 -38.02 4.02
N TRP A 343 2.17 -37.87 2.92
CA TRP A 343 1.74 -36.57 2.41
C TRP A 343 0.91 -35.79 3.43
N ASN A 344 -0.16 -36.40 3.96
CA ASN A 344 -1.01 -35.76 4.98
C ASN A 344 -0.18 -35.32 6.22
N ASN A 345 0.83 -36.10 6.60
CA ASN A 345 1.72 -35.77 7.71
C ASN A 345 2.73 -34.66 7.37
N TYR A 346 3.22 -34.61 6.13
CA TYR A 346 4.09 -33.55 5.63
C TYR A 346 3.35 -32.21 5.65
N ASP A 347 2.17 -32.16 5.02
CA ASP A 347 1.33 -30.96 4.92
C ASP A 347 0.95 -30.42 6.30
N LYS A 348 0.53 -31.31 7.22
CA LYS A 348 0.26 -30.92 8.60
C LYS A 348 1.49 -30.29 9.29
N LYS A 349 2.68 -30.89 9.14
CA LYS A 349 3.91 -30.39 9.78
C LYS A 349 4.35 -29.05 9.22
N GLU A 350 4.18 -28.85 7.92
CA GLU A 350 4.47 -27.58 7.25
C GLU A 350 3.59 -26.47 7.84
N VAL A 351 2.27 -26.68 7.87
CA VAL A 351 1.31 -25.70 8.40
C VAL A 351 1.51 -25.48 9.91
N ASP A 352 1.68 -26.54 10.70
CA ASP A 352 1.95 -26.42 12.15
C ASP A 352 3.25 -25.61 12.41
N GLY A 353 4.28 -25.82 11.58
CA GLY A 353 5.55 -25.11 11.66
C GLY A 353 5.41 -23.63 11.31
N SER A 354 4.69 -23.31 10.23
CA SER A 354 4.44 -21.93 9.81
C SER A 354 3.59 -21.17 10.83
N VAL A 355 2.54 -21.81 11.38
CA VAL A 355 1.73 -21.27 12.48
C VAL A 355 2.57 -20.94 13.72
N ALA A 356 3.50 -21.83 14.08
CA ALA A 356 4.40 -21.61 15.20
C ALA A 356 5.35 -20.42 14.93
N ASN A 357 5.87 -20.31 13.71
CA ASN A 357 6.71 -19.20 13.27
C ASN A 357 5.95 -17.86 13.35
N TYR A 358 4.76 -17.78 12.75
CA TYR A 358 3.89 -16.59 12.80
C TYR A 358 3.63 -16.16 14.24
N ASN A 359 3.13 -17.06 15.08
CA ASN A 359 2.77 -16.74 16.46
C ASN A 359 3.98 -16.30 17.31
N LYS A 360 5.19 -16.68 16.92
CA LYS A 360 6.42 -16.30 17.59
C LYS A 360 6.91 -14.92 17.13
N ASN A 361 6.97 -14.68 15.82
CA ASN A 361 7.68 -13.55 15.23
C ASN A 361 6.78 -12.44 14.70
N MET A 362 5.48 -12.68 14.51
CA MET A 362 4.49 -11.71 14.04
C MET A 362 3.51 -11.40 15.16
N LYS A 363 3.65 -10.26 15.82
CA LYS A 363 2.71 -9.81 16.84
C LYS A 363 1.81 -8.73 16.26
N LEU A 364 0.54 -9.04 16.13
CA LEU A 364 -0.50 -8.08 15.80
C LEU A 364 -1.52 -8.05 16.96
N ILE A 365 -1.84 -6.87 17.46
CA ILE A 365 -2.86 -6.71 18.50
C ILE A 365 -3.82 -5.58 18.15
N LEU A 366 -5.05 -5.71 18.64
CA LEU A 366 -6.07 -4.68 18.60
C LEU A 366 -6.09 -3.98 19.96
N VAL A 367 -6.11 -2.65 19.99
CA VAL A 367 -6.07 -1.85 21.22
C VAL A 367 -7.12 -0.75 21.17
N SER A 368 -7.78 -0.50 22.30
CA SER A 368 -8.57 0.70 22.55
C SER A 368 -7.69 1.73 23.25
N LYS A 369 -7.26 2.75 22.52
CA LYS A 369 -6.45 3.89 22.99
C LYS A 369 -7.14 4.65 24.10
N LYS A 370 -8.44 4.94 23.94
CA LYS A 370 -9.21 5.75 24.89
C LYS A 370 -9.42 5.00 26.21
N ASP A 371 -9.67 3.69 26.12
CA ASP A 371 -9.87 2.87 27.31
C ASP A 371 -8.53 2.41 27.92
N GLY A 372 -7.41 2.56 27.20
CA GLY A 372 -6.10 2.06 27.61
C GLY A 372 -6.09 0.55 27.79
N THR A 373 -6.75 -0.20 26.89
CA THR A 373 -6.89 -1.65 27.01
C THR A 373 -6.61 -2.38 25.70
N LYS A 374 -5.97 -3.54 25.80
CA LYS A 374 -5.85 -4.50 24.70
C LYS A 374 -7.21 -5.16 24.44
N ILE A 375 -7.65 -5.18 23.20
CA ILE A 375 -8.91 -5.80 22.78
C ILE A 375 -8.68 -7.29 22.53
N ALA A 376 -7.74 -7.61 21.64
CA ALA A 376 -7.41 -8.99 21.26
C ALA A 376 -5.98 -9.07 20.69
N ASP A 377 -5.38 -10.27 20.72
CA ASP A 377 -4.19 -10.60 19.93
C ASP A 377 -4.64 -11.38 18.69
N VAL A 378 -3.97 -11.15 17.55
CA VAL A 378 -4.12 -12.01 16.37
C VAL A 378 -3.19 -13.20 16.53
N VAL A 379 -3.75 -14.40 16.43
CA VAL A 379 -3.00 -15.66 16.48
C VAL A 379 -3.33 -16.51 15.25
N SER A 380 -2.35 -17.26 14.76
CA SER A 380 -2.57 -18.24 13.70
C SER A 380 -2.82 -19.63 14.28
N ARG A 381 -3.62 -20.46 13.61
CA ARG A 381 -3.92 -21.85 13.95
C ARG A 381 -3.87 -22.71 12.69
N ALA A 382 -3.44 -23.96 12.84
CA ALA A 382 -3.49 -24.96 11.79
C ALA A 382 -4.84 -25.67 11.85
N GLU A 383 -5.69 -25.46 10.86
CA GLU A 383 -7.01 -26.07 10.78
C GLU A 383 -7.06 -27.10 9.65
N LYS A 384 -8.02 -28.04 9.74
CA LYS A 384 -8.29 -28.93 8.61
C LYS A 384 -8.90 -28.11 7.48
N GLY A 385 -8.18 -28.04 6.37
CA GLY A 385 -8.64 -27.44 5.14
C GLY A 385 -9.46 -28.41 4.29
N TYR A 386 -9.36 -28.21 2.98
CA TYR A 386 -9.95 -29.11 1.99
C TYR A 386 -9.49 -30.56 2.17
N ALA A 387 -10.39 -31.50 1.94
CA ALA A 387 -10.09 -32.92 1.89
C ALA A 387 -10.67 -33.54 0.63
N SER A 388 -9.89 -34.38 -0.05
CA SER A 388 -10.36 -35.19 -1.17
C SER A 388 -10.44 -36.65 -0.76
N THR A 389 -11.56 -37.30 -1.10
CA THR A 389 -11.67 -38.76 -1.03
C THR A 389 -11.33 -39.33 -2.39
N LEU A 390 -10.37 -40.25 -2.42
CA LEU A 390 -9.91 -40.92 -3.64
C LEU A 390 -9.86 -42.44 -3.44
N ASN A 391 -10.05 -43.19 -4.52
CA ASN A 391 -9.74 -44.61 -4.53
C ASN A 391 -8.24 -44.76 -4.78
N LEU A 392 -7.54 -45.47 -3.88
CA LEU A 392 -6.14 -45.80 -4.09
C LEU A 392 -6.01 -46.67 -5.34
N PRO A 393 -4.98 -46.44 -6.19
CA PRO A 393 -4.84 -47.20 -7.43
C PRO A 393 -4.60 -48.69 -7.14
N ILE A 394 -5.05 -49.54 -8.06
CA ILE A 394 -4.83 -51.01 -7.97
C ILE A 394 -3.88 -51.44 -9.06
N TRP A 395 -2.94 -52.33 -8.73
CA TRP A 395 -2.04 -52.90 -9.71
C TRP A 395 -2.79 -53.82 -10.70
N ASN A 396 -2.80 -53.46 -11.98
CA ASN A 396 -3.23 -54.32 -13.08
C ASN A 396 -2.07 -55.28 -13.43
N SER A 397 -2.20 -56.55 -13.02
CA SER A 397 -1.18 -57.57 -13.25
C SER A 397 -1.08 -58.06 -14.70
N THR A 398 -2.14 -57.87 -15.50
CA THR A 398 -2.19 -58.26 -16.92
C THR A 398 -1.40 -57.28 -17.78
N ASP A 399 -1.68 -55.99 -17.62
CA ASP A 399 -1.10 -54.93 -18.45
C ASP A 399 0.07 -54.20 -17.78
N LYS A 400 0.41 -54.58 -16.54
CA LYS A 400 1.54 -54.10 -15.73
C LYS A 400 1.55 -52.58 -15.49
N TYR A 401 0.43 -52.05 -15.01
CA TYR A 401 0.31 -50.63 -14.63
C TYR A 401 -0.58 -50.44 -13.39
N TRP A 402 -0.47 -49.29 -12.73
CA TRP A 402 -1.39 -48.88 -11.65
C TRP A 402 -2.66 -48.24 -12.22
N ASP A 403 -3.82 -48.85 -11.98
CA ASP A 403 -5.13 -48.35 -12.41
C ASP A 403 -5.68 -47.32 -11.41
N TRP A 404 -5.52 -46.04 -11.77
CA TRP A 404 -5.98 -44.87 -11.00
C TRP A 404 -7.48 -44.61 -11.07
N TRP A 405 -8.18 -45.24 -12.02
CA TRP A 405 -9.59 -44.99 -12.28
C TRP A 405 -10.49 -46.13 -11.79
N SER A 406 -9.89 -47.11 -11.12
CA SER A 406 -10.61 -48.25 -10.54
C SER A 406 -11.49 -47.80 -9.38
N ASP A 407 -12.77 -48.20 -9.42
CA ASP A 407 -13.70 -48.04 -8.30
C ASP A 407 -13.52 -49.11 -7.20
N LYS A 408 -12.61 -50.06 -7.43
CA LYS A 408 -12.32 -51.17 -6.51
C LYS A 408 -11.22 -50.85 -5.50
N GLY A 409 -10.55 -49.71 -5.66
CA GLY A 409 -9.46 -49.27 -4.78
C GLY A 409 -9.94 -49.03 -3.34
N GLU A 410 -9.01 -49.10 -2.37
CA GLU A 410 -9.33 -48.68 -1.01
C GLU A 410 -9.61 -47.17 -1.01
N LEU A 411 -10.73 -46.75 -0.41
CA LEU A 411 -11.03 -45.34 -0.20
C LEU A 411 -10.05 -44.71 0.80
N PHE A 412 -9.40 -43.63 0.40
CA PHE A 412 -8.47 -42.86 1.21
C PHE A 412 -8.86 -41.38 1.23
N THR A 413 -8.68 -40.73 2.38
CA THR A 413 -8.89 -39.29 2.54
C THR A 413 -7.54 -38.58 2.55
N GLN A 414 -7.24 -37.87 1.48
CA GLN A 414 -6.14 -36.92 1.44
C GLN A 414 -6.61 -35.61 2.10
N GLN A 415 -5.93 -35.21 3.16
CA GLN A 415 -6.30 -34.05 3.98
C GLN A 415 -5.23 -32.98 3.82
N TYR A 416 -5.67 -31.77 3.49
CA TYR A 416 -4.85 -30.57 3.50
C TYR A 416 -5.14 -29.75 4.75
N TYR A 417 -4.19 -28.96 5.20
CA TYR A 417 -4.31 -28.07 6.35
C TYR A 417 -4.15 -26.62 5.88
N ASP A 418 -4.87 -25.73 6.53
CA ASP A 418 -4.84 -24.30 6.23
C ASP A 418 -4.39 -23.52 7.47
N GLU A 419 -3.70 -22.40 7.24
CA GLU A 419 -3.45 -21.40 8.27
C GLU A 419 -4.66 -20.48 8.42
N VAL A 420 -5.21 -20.41 9.63
CA VAL A 420 -6.39 -19.61 9.92
C VAL A 420 -6.08 -18.63 11.04
N PHE A 421 -6.40 -17.35 10.83
CA PHE A 421 -6.21 -16.30 11.83
C PHE A 421 -7.41 -16.19 12.77
N TYR A 422 -7.13 -16.08 14.06
CA TYR A 422 -8.09 -15.91 15.14
C TYR A 422 -7.80 -14.65 15.94
N LEU A 423 -8.85 -14.03 16.46
CA LEU A 423 -8.78 -13.02 17.51
C LEU A 423 -8.87 -13.72 18.87
N LYS A 424 -7.81 -13.62 19.66
CA LYS A 424 -7.73 -14.15 21.02
C LYS A 424 -8.04 -13.06 22.05
N PHE A 425 -9.07 -13.26 22.86
CA PHE A 425 -9.55 -12.30 23.87
C PHE A 425 -9.06 -12.66 25.30
N ASN A 426 -9.41 -11.81 26.28
CA ASN A 426 -8.98 -11.92 27.68
C ASN A 426 -9.35 -13.25 28.37
N ASP A 427 -10.49 -13.82 27.98
CA ASP A 427 -11.04 -15.06 28.53
C ASP A 427 -10.55 -16.31 27.79
N ASP A 428 -9.47 -16.16 27.00
CA ASP A 428 -8.93 -17.16 26.07
C ASP A 428 -9.92 -17.59 24.97
N THR A 429 -11.06 -16.90 24.80
CA THR A 429 -11.93 -17.10 23.65
C THR A 429 -11.15 -16.78 22.38
N GLU A 430 -11.20 -17.67 21.41
CA GLU A 430 -10.65 -17.48 20.07
C GLU A 430 -11.81 -17.47 19.08
N VAL A 431 -11.93 -16.39 18.32
CA VAL A 431 -12.92 -16.26 17.24
C VAL A 431 -12.18 -16.11 15.94
N GLU A 432 -12.49 -16.93 14.94
CA GLU A 432 -11.92 -16.81 13.61
C GLU A 432 -12.11 -15.38 13.11
N MET A 433 -11.03 -14.75 12.65
CA MET A 433 -11.03 -13.34 12.29
C MET A 433 -12.00 -13.07 11.13
N SER A 434 -12.07 -13.98 10.16
CA SER A 434 -13.03 -13.90 9.04
C SER A 434 -14.48 -13.90 9.56
N ALA A 435 -14.82 -14.82 10.47
CA ALA A 435 -16.14 -14.92 11.06
C ALA A 435 -16.48 -13.69 11.92
N TYR A 436 -15.51 -13.19 12.70
CA TYR A 436 -15.70 -12.02 13.56
C TYR A 436 -16.10 -10.78 12.76
N PHE A 437 -15.45 -10.55 11.61
CA PHE A 437 -15.71 -9.40 10.73
C PHE A 437 -16.80 -9.64 9.67
N SER A 438 -17.23 -10.90 9.43
CA SER A 438 -18.21 -11.26 8.39
C SER A 438 -19.65 -10.78 8.59
N THR A 439 -19.99 -10.27 9.77
CA THR A 439 -21.34 -9.82 10.10
C THR A 439 -21.27 -8.49 10.83
N GLY A 440 -22.30 -7.65 10.81
CA GLY A 440 -22.33 -6.36 11.52
C GLY A 440 -21.53 -5.24 10.83
N PHE A 441 -20.63 -5.59 9.90
CA PHE A 441 -19.90 -4.64 9.06
C PHE A 441 -20.49 -4.46 7.65
N ASP A 442 -21.52 -5.21 7.24
CA ASP A 442 -22.10 -5.15 5.89
C ASP A 442 -22.55 -3.72 5.50
N ASP A 443 -23.21 -3.03 6.44
CA ASP A 443 -23.64 -1.65 6.25
C ASP A 443 -22.45 -0.69 6.15
N LEU A 444 -21.37 -0.95 6.89
CA LEU A 444 -20.15 -0.15 6.85
C LEU A 444 -19.43 -0.38 5.51
N GLU A 445 -19.26 -1.63 5.10
CA GLU A 445 -18.66 -2.02 3.82
C GLU A 445 -19.40 -1.34 2.67
N LYS A 446 -20.73 -1.46 2.63
CA LYS A 446 -21.55 -0.79 1.61
C LYS A 446 -21.38 0.72 1.62
N LYS A 447 -21.40 1.36 2.80
CA LYS A 447 -21.18 2.82 2.88
C LYS A 447 -19.77 3.21 2.40
N PHE A 448 -18.77 2.36 2.65
CA PHE A 448 -17.41 2.59 2.20
C PHE A 448 -17.33 2.43 0.67
N GLU A 449 -17.91 1.38 0.10
CA GLU A 449 -18.05 1.23 -1.34
C GLU A 449 -18.76 2.42 -1.99
N ASP A 450 -19.89 2.86 -1.43
CA ASP A 450 -20.65 4.03 -1.93
C ASP A 450 -19.85 5.33 -1.78
N PHE A 451 -18.98 5.41 -0.77
CA PHE A 451 -17.99 6.47 -0.67
C PHE A 451 -16.98 6.41 -1.82
N LEU A 452 -16.37 5.25 -2.08
CA LEU A 452 -15.42 5.08 -3.19
C LEU A 452 -16.07 5.37 -4.55
N LYS A 453 -17.23 4.78 -4.83
CA LYS A 453 -18.01 4.97 -6.07
C LYS A 453 -18.41 6.43 -6.32
N SER A 454 -18.49 7.26 -5.27
CA SER A 454 -18.81 8.67 -5.45
C SER A 454 -17.71 9.47 -6.15
N PHE A 455 -16.46 9.01 -6.03
CA PHE A 455 -15.35 9.58 -6.77
C PHE A 455 -15.29 9.01 -8.18
N GLU A 456 -15.85 7.83 -8.45
CA GLU A 456 -15.93 7.11 -9.74
C GLU A 456 -16.77 7.76 -10.86
N ARG A 457 -17.32 8.98 -10.69
CA ARG A 457 -18.17 9.66 -11.70
C ARG A 457 -17.47 10.59 -12.68
#